data_AF-A0A7X8CUD0-F1
#
_entry.id   AF-A0A7X8CUD0-F1
#
_cell.length_a   1.000
_cell.length_b   1.000
_cell.length_c   1.000
_cell.angle_alpha   90.00
_cell.angle_beta   90.00
_cell.angle_gamma   90.00
#
_symmetry.space_group_name_H-M   'P 1'
#
loop_
_entity.id
_entity.type
_entity.pdbx_description
1 polymer ?
#
loop_
_entity_poly.entity_id
_entity_poly.type
_entity_poly.pdbx_seq_one_letter_code
_entity_poly.pdbx_strand_id
1 'polypeptide(L)'
;MAATTIFLVMFILFSAVLVGAGIYSKRWVSESSDFILAGREVSTFINMMGVCAIGFAGTTIALAPGFTVLLGFGASAMWGLIYCVCGLMLFGILFAGFIRKCGAQTLPEYLEMRYSGKVRSVVAITSVIGMTGILANNIVSCANTITGFTGWNQTLIIAVIFLIIIAFTFISGLWAATITDFFQVTIGVVAVPLLLTLLVRKYGGFDAINAAWKGGDFTAAGIGGARLAGLKLTYPSILNFIILFAAALVWGNNYYWMKVASCRSEKVARNSFVLAAIILIVVFMLPLGLVGAYAGGFFGSAFLPGGGKLPQTAAYGVIVKVFVPILGSFFVIGAVAASISTASTAALGASAVATRDIYQRLINPNADVKQGLRASKMIMVAIGLLTWLLCQVPGGPT
;
A
#
# COMPACT_ATOMS: atom_id res chain seq x y z
N MET A 1 -29.33 -2.77 -14.33
CA MET A 1 -28.91 -3.02 -12.94
C MET A 1 -28.13 -1.81 -12.45
N ALA A 2 -28.38 -1.31 -11.24
CA ALA A 2 -27.69 -0.11 -10.73
C ALA A 2 -26.19 -0.35 -10.56
N ALA A 3 -25.36 0.70 -10.68
CA ALA A 3 -23.91 0.58 -10.57
C ALA A 3 -23.43 -0.02 -9.24
N THR A 4 -24.12 0.35 -8.17
CA THR A 4 -23.89 -0.15 -6.80
C THR A 4 -24.21 -1.63 -6.67
N THR A 5 -25.26 -2.14 -7.34
CA THR A 5 -25.61 -3.56 -7.33
C THR A 5 -24.58 -4.39 -8.09
N ILE A 6 -24.14 -3.93 -9.27
CA ILE A 6 -23.10 -4.60 -10.05
C ILE A 6 -21.80 -4.66 -9.24
N PHE A 7 -21.42 -3.54 -8.64
CA PHE A 7 -20.25 -3.49 -7.75
C PHE A 7 -20.37 -4.47 -6.60
N LEU A 8 -21.51 -4.52 -5.90
CA LEU A 8 -21.70 -5.43 -4.78
C LEU A 8 -21.55 -6.90 -5.20
N VAL A 9 -22.16 -7.30 -6.33
CA VAL A 9 -22.03 -8.66 -6.87
C VAL A 9 -20.56 -8.97 -7.18
N MET A 10 -19.88 -8.09 -7.91
CA MET A 10 -18.47 -8.30 -8.25
C MET A 10 -17.57 -8.29 -7.01
N PHE A 11 -17.86 -7.46 -6.01
CA PHE A 11 -17.12 -7.38 -4.75
C PHE A 11 -17.29 -8.66 -3.92
N ILE A 12 -18.50 -9.21 -3.85
CA ILE A 12 -18.77 -10.50 -3.18
C ILE A 12 -18.04 -11.63 -3.91
N LEU A 13 -18.11 -11.68 -5.24
CA LEU A 13 -17.40 -12.69 -6.04
C LEU A 13 -15.90 -12.60 -5.86
N PHE A 14 -15.33 -11.39 -5.93
CA PHE A 14 -13.92 -11.14 -5.69
C PHE A 14 -13.50 -11.57 -4.29
N SER A 15 -14.27 -11.20 -3.27
CA SER A 15 -14.02 -11.57 -1.87
C SER A 15 -14.07 -13.09 -1.68
N ALA A 16 -15.03 -13.77 -2.32
CA ALA A 16 -15.16 -15.22 -2.28
C ALA A 16 -13.97 -15.91 -2.97
N VAL A 17 -13.52 -15.40 -4.12
CA VAL A 17 -12.32 -15.90 -4.82
C VAL A 17 -11.07 -15.73 -3.94
N LEU A 18 -10.89 -14.57 -3.30
CA LEU A 18 -9.76 -14.34 -2.40
C LEU A 18 -9.78 -15.29 -1.20
N VAL A 19 -10.91 -15.41 -0.51
CA VAL A 19 -11.05 -16.32 0.63
C VAL A 19 -10.84 -17.78 0.17
N GLY A 20 -11.43 -18.17 -0.95
CA GLY A 20 -11.25 -19.50 -1.53
C GLY A 20 -9.80 -19.81 -1.89
N ALA A 21 -9.10 -18.87 -2.53
CA ALA A 21 -7.67 -18.98 -2.83
C ALA A 21 -6.84 -19.13 -1.55
N GLY A 22 -7.14 -18.33 -0.51
CA GLY A 22 -6.48 -18.41 0.80
C GLY A 22 -6.73 -19.73 1.53
N ILE A 23 -7.92 -20.33 1.40
CA ILE A 23 -8.20 -21.67 1.95
C ILE A 23 -7.43 -22.74 1.16
N TYR A 24 -7.45 -22.66 -0.16
CA TYR A 24 -6.81 -23.65 -1.03
C TYR A 24 -5.29 -23.66 -0.85
N SER A 25 -4.66 -22.49 -0.73
CA SER A 25 -3.23 -22.35 -0.50
C SER A 25 -2.74 -23.00 0.80
N LYS A 26 -3.61 -23.22 1.81
CA LYS A 26 -3.23 -23.97 3.03
C LYS A 26 -2.75 -25.38 2.73
N ARG A 27 -3.16 -25.97 1.60
CA ARG A 27 -2.72 -27.30 1.16
C ARG A 27 -1.27 -27.33 0.67
N TRP A 28 -0.70 -26.16 0.36
CA TRP A 28 0.67 -26.02 -0.15
C TRP A 28 1.66 -25.56 0.92
N VAL A 29 1.19 -25.20 2.11
CA VAL A 29 2.03 -24.77 3.23
C VAL A 29 2.20 -25.93 4.19
N SER A 30 3.15 -26.82 3.91
CA SER A 30 3.52 -27.93 4.79
C SER A 30 4.59 -27.55 5.81
N GLU A 31 5.46 -26.58 5.52
CA GLU A 31 6.43 -26.05 6.49
C GLU A 31 6.64 -24.54 6.37
N SER A 32 6.83 -23.88 7.52
CA SER A 32 7.28 -22.48 7.60
C SER A 32 8.69 -22.26 7.07
N SER A 33 9.45 -23.36 6.88
CA SER A 33 10.80 -23.35 6.34
C SER A 33 10.79 -22.85 4.90
N ASP A 34 9.85 -23.24 4.03
CA ASP A 34 9.84 -22.93 2.58
C ASP A 34 9.90 -21.44 2.21
N PHE A 35 9.44 -20.53 3.07
CA PHE A 35 9.55 -19.09 2.81
C PHE A 35 10.91 -18.50 3.23
N ILE A 36 11.47 -19.02 4.33
CA ILE A 36 12.86 -18.76 4.74
C ILE A 36 13.82 -19.48 3.77
N LEU A 37 13.36 -20.59 3.18
CA LEU A 37 14.00 -21.43 2.17
C LEU A 37 13.72 -21.01 0.72
N ALA A 38 13.23 -19.79 0.48
CA ALA A 38 13.59 -19.12 -0.77
C ALA A 38 15.10 -18.82 -0.83
N GLY A 39 15.92 -19.43 0.03
CA GLY A 39 17.22 -20.01 -0.30
C GLY A 39 18.30 -19.01 -0.66
N ARG A 40 18.00 -17.71 -0.56
CA ARG A 40 18.73 -16.68 -1.28
C ARG A 40 18.81 -17.05 -2.76
N GLU A 41 17.68 -17.43 -3.38
CA GLU A 41 17.61 -17.83 -4.78
C GLU A 41 16.68 -16.95 -5.62
N VAL A 42 16.06 -15.92 -5.00
CA VAL A 42 15.11 -15.05 -5.70
C VAL A 42 15.81 -14.29 -6.83
N SER A 43 15.23 -14.36 -8.03
CA SER A 43 15.72 -13.72 -9.25
C SER A 43 15.28 -12.25 -9.36
N THR A 44 15.91 -11.50 -10.27
CA THR A 44 15.63 -10.06 -10.44
C THR A 44 14.18 -9.79 -10.78
N PHE A 45 13.59 -10.57 -11.69
CA PHE A 45 12.22 -10.36 -12.12
C PHE A 45 11.23 -10.61 -10.97
N ILE A 46 11.40 -11.72 -10.25
CA ILE A 46 10.51 -12.10 -9.14
C ILE A 46 10.60 -11.07 -8.01
N ASN A 47 11.82 -10.68 -7.62
CA ASN A 47 11.97 -9.70 -6.56
C ASN A 47 11.50 -8.31 -6.98
N MET A 48 11.73 -7.88 -8.22
CA MET A 48 11.21 -6.64 -8.78
C MET A 48 9.68 -6.60 -8.68
N MET A 49 8.98 -7.65 -9.10
CA MET A 49 7.53 -7.77 -8.96
C MET A 49 7.10 -7.71 -7.50
N GLY A 50 7.84 -8.37 -6.60
CA GLY A 50 7.61 -8.33 -5.17
C GLY A 50 7.79 -6.94 -4.54
N VAL A 51 8.73 -6.13 -5.04
CA VAL A 51 8.93 -4.73 -4.62
C VAL A 51 7.82 -3.84 -5.21
N CYS A 52 7.44 -4.06 -6.46
CA CYS A 52 6.29 -3.39 -7.09
C CYS A 52 4.99 -3.67 -6.32
N ALA A 53 4.79 -4.87 -5.78
CA ALA A 53 3.63 -5.21 -4.96
C ALA A 53 3.49 -4.36 -3.71
N ILE A 54 4.62 -4.05 -3.06
CA ILE A 54 4.60 -3.17 -1.89
C ILE A 54 4.29 -1.73 -2.30
N GLY A 55 4.83 -1.27 -3.45
CA GLY A 55 4.60 0.09 -3.95
C GLY A 55 3.24 0.33 -4.58
N PHE A 56 2.64 -0.67 -5.21
CA PHE A 56 1.28 -0.65 -5.73
C PHE A 56 0.28 -1.03 -4.64
N ALA A 57 0.32 -0.29 -3.54
CA ALA A 57 -0.61 -0.42 -2.44
C ALA A 57 -1.93 0.30 -2.73
N GLY A 58 -3.01 -0.12 -2.08
CA GLY A 58 -4.28 0.61 -2.13
C GLY A 58 -4.15 2.05 -1.60
N THR A 59 -3.21 2.30 -0.69
CA THR A 59 -2.83 3.66 -0.27
C THR A 59 -2.28 4.51 -1.40
N THR A 60 -1.52 3.94 -2.34
CA THR A 60 -1.01 4.66 -3.51
C THR A 60 -2.15 5.06 -4.44
N ILE A 61 -3.12 4.16 -4.63
CA ILE A 61 -4.32 4.40 -5.45
C ILE A 61 -5.19 5.52 -4.87
N ALA A 62 -5.23 5.69 -3.54
CA ALA A 62 -5.96 6.77 -2.90
C ALA A 62 -5.15 8.09 -2.80
N LEU A 63 -3.87 8.00 -2.39
CA LEU A 63 -3.04 9.17 -2.09
C LEU A 63 -2.55 9.89 -3.34
N ALA A 64 -2.13 9.20 -4.41
CA ALA A 64 -1.65 9.90 -5.61
C ALA A 64 -2.76 10.78 -6.23
N PRO A 65 -3.97 10.26 -6.51
CA PRO A 65 -5.07 11.11 -6.96
C PRO A 65 -5.45 12.19 -5.94
N GLY A 66 -5.45 11.85 -4.64
CA GLY A 66 -5.80 12.78 -3.57
C GLY A 66 -4.83 13.94 -3.44
N PHE A 67 -3.52 13.71 -3.55
CA PHE A 67 -2.52 14.76 -3.57
C PHE A 67 -2.63 15.65 -4.81
N THR A 68 -2.99 15.09 -5.96
CA THR A 68 -3.26 15.92 -7.15
C THR A 68 -4.43 16.85 -6.92
N VAL A 69 -5.55 16.35 -6.40
CA VAL A 69 -6.72 17.17 -6.08
C VAL A 69 -6.37 18.23 -5.02
N LEU A 70 -5.63 17.86 -3.98
CA LEU A 70 -5.30 18.75 -2.86
C LEU A 70 -4.25 19.82 -3.20
N LEU A 71 -3.18 19.45 -3.91
CA LEU A 71 -1.95 20.25 -4.02
C LEU A 71 -1.43 20.39 -5.46
N GLY A 72 -2.09 19.77 -6.44
CA GLY A 72 -1.69 19.78 -7.85
C GLY A 72 -0.91 18.53 -8.25
N PHE A 73 -0.88 18.25 -9.56
CA PHE A 73 -0.21 17.08 -10.13
C PHE A 73 1.28 17.03 -9.78
N GLY A 74 1.95 18.18 -9.75
CA GLY A 74 3.37 18.28 -9.37
C GLY A 74 3.62 17.79 -7.95
N ALA A 75 2.69 18.00 -7.01
CA ALA A 75 2.81 17.49 -5.65
C ALA A 75 2.70 15.96 -5.57
N SER A 76 1.73 15.37 -6.29
CA SER A 76 1.61 13.91 -6.41
C SER A 76 2.81 13.29 -7.09
N ALA A 77 3.30 13.91 -8.18
CA ALA A 77 4.49 13.47 -8.87
C ALA A 77 5.72 13.53 -7.95
N MET A 78 5.89 14.62 -7.20
CA MET A 78 6.97 14.78 -6.22
C MET A 78 6.91 13.70 -5.13
N TRP A 79 5.72 13.44 -4.57
CA TRP A 79 5.53 12.36 -3.59
C TRP A 79 5.96 11.00 -4.16
N GLY A 80 5.46 10.65 -5.35
CA GLY A 80 5.80 9.39 -6.03
C GLY A 80 7.28 9.28 -6.38
N LEU A 81 7.90 10.36 -6.86
CA LEU A 81 9.32 10.40 -7.20
C LEU A 81 10.20 10.31 -5.95
N ILE A 82 9.87 10.98 -4.85
CA ILE A 82 10.60 10.85 -3.58
C ILE A 82 10.54 9.40 -3.10
N TYR A 83 9.35 8.80 -3.11
CA TYR A 83 9.19 7.41 -2.71
C TYR A 83 9.97 6.44 -3.62
N CYS A 84 9.84 6.55 -4.93
CA CYS A 84 10.48 5.62 -5.87
C CYS A 84 11.98 5.86 -6.02
N VAL A 85 12.42 7.11 -6.14
CA VAL A 85 13.85 7.44 -6.34
C VAL A 85 14.58 7.43 -5.00
N CYS A 86 14.19 8.30 -4.06
CA CYS A 86 14.91 8.43 -2.79
C CYS A 86 14.64 7.23 -1.86
N GLY A 87 13.42 6.71 -1.85
CA GLY A 87 13.08 5.49 -1.13
C GLY A 87 13.69 4.26 -1.80
N LEU A 88 13.12 3.79 -2.90
CA LEU A 88 13.45 2.48 -3.48
C LEU A 88 14.78 2.43 -4.25
N MET A 89 14.98 3.34 -5.20
CA MET A 89 16.15 3.29 -6.09
C MET A 89 17.45 3.52 -5.32
N LEU A 90 17.52 4.58 -4.51
CA LEU A 90 18.69 4.83 -3.65
C LEU A 90 18.87 3.73 -2.62
N PHE A 91 17.79 3.17 -2.04
CA PHE A 91 17.93 2.02 -1.13
C PHE A 91 18.57 0.82 -1.83
N GLY A 92 18.12 0.51 -3.04
CA GLY A 92 18.70 -0.52 -3.89
C GLY A 92 20.18 -0.29 -4.18
N ILE A 93 20.55 0.93 -4.55
CA ILE A 93 21.93 1.28 -4.93
C ILE A 93 22.87 1.29 -3.72
N LEU A 94 22.43 1.88 -2.60
CA LEU A 94 23.29 2.14 -1.44
C LEU A 94 23.32 0.95 -0.47
N PHE A 95 22.16 0.36 -0.17
CA PHE A 95 22.04 -0.62 0.92
C PHE A 95 21.89 -2.06 0.45
N ALA A 96 21.42 -2.33 -0.77
CA ALA A 96 21.11 -3.71 -1.15
C ALA A 96 22.32 -4.65 -1.09
N GLY A 97 23.50 -4.17 -1.51
CA GLY A 97 24.73 -4.96 -1.44
C GLY A 97 25.17 -5.23 0.00
N PHE A 98 25.03 -4.22 0.87
CA PHE A 98 25.33 -4.35 2.27
C PHE A 98 24.42 -5.36 2.97
N ILE A 99 23.10 -5.19 2.83
CA ILE A 99 22.07 -6.04 3.43
C ILE A 99 22.25 -7.49 2.96
N ARG A 100 22.51 -7.70 1.67
CA ARG A 100 22.70 -9.04 1.14
C ARG A 100 23.99 -9.71 1.65
N LYS A 101 25.02 -8.97 2.03
CA LYS A 101 26.28 -9.50 2.57
C LYS A 101 26.25 -9.75 4.08
N CYS A 102 25.54 -8.92 4.84
CA CYS A 102 25.55 -9.02 6.30
C CYS A 102 24.90 -10.30 6.85
N GLY A 103 24.10 -11.01 6.04
CA GLY A 103 23.53 -12.32 6.37
C GLY A 103 22.25 -12.27 7.21
N ALA A 104 21.95 -11.13 7.84
CA ALA A 104 20.73 -10.92 8.61
C ALA A 104 19.49 -11.01 7.71
N GLN A 105 18.53 -11.84 8.10
CA GLN A 105 17.28 -12.04 7.35
C GLN A 105 16.29 -10.90 7.60
N THR A 106 16.39 -10.24 8.75
CA THR A 106 15.50 -9.15 9.14
C THR A 106 16.27 -7.92 9.63
N LEU A 107 15.67 -6.73 9.50
CA LEU A 107 16.28 -5.49 9.98
C LEU A 107 16.52 -5.50 11.51
N PRO A 108 15.59 -6.00 12.36
CA PRO A 108 15.84 -6.08 13.80
C PRO A 108 17.00 -7.03 14.16
N GLU A 109 17.18 -8.13 13.41
CA GLU A 109 18.31 -9.05 13.58
C GLU A 109 19.64 -8.37 13.25
N TYR A 110 19.70 -7.60 12.17
CA TYR A 110 20.89 -6.82 11.85
C TYR A 110 21.23 -5.81 12.96
N LEU A 111 20.22 -5.09 13.47
CA LEU A 111 20.43 -4.11 14.53
C LEU A 111 20.84 -4.75 15.86
N GLU A 112 20.47 -6.01 16.11
CA GLU A 112 21.05 -6.78 17.20
C GLU A 112 22.53 -7.06 16.98
N MET A 113 22.91 -7.59 15.82
CA MET A 113 24.30 -7.89 15.48
C MET A 113 25.20 -6.66 15.59
N ARG A 114 24.67 -5.48 15.23
CA ARG A 114 25.42 -4.23 15.25
C ARG A 114 25.48 -3.56 16.62
N TYR A 115 24.42 -3.70 17.42
CA TYR A 115 24.26 -2.99 18.69
C TYR A 115 23.98 -3.97 19.84
N SER A 116 22.71 -4.29 20.10
CA SER A 116 22.33 -5.17 21.21
C SER A 116 20.90 -5.70 21.10
N GLY A 117 20.57 -6.70 21.91
CA GLY A 117 19.21 -7.23 22.02
C GLY A 117 18.17 -6.19 22.48
N LYS A 118 18.58 -5.16 23.23
CA LYS A 118 17.68 -4.04 23.62
C LYS A 118 17.25 -3.25 22.38
N VAL A 119 18.18 -2.98 21.46
CA VAL A 119 17.89 -2.27 20.21
C VAL A 119 16.93 -3.08 19.34
N ARG A 120 17.13 -4.40 19.21
CA ARG A 120 16.18 -5.27 18.49
C ARG A 120 14.77 -5.18 19.04
N SER A 121 14.63 -5.13 20.36
CA SER A 121 13.33 -5.04 21.03
C SER A 121 12.62 -3.72 20.71
N VAL A 122 13.34 -2.59 20.80
CA VAL A 122 12.79 -1.26 20.45
C VAL A 122 12.35 -1.23 18.99
N VAL A 123 13.19 -1.73 18.08
CA VAL A 123 12.91 -1.77 16.64
C VAL A 123 11.72 -2.69 16.34
N ALA A 124 11.60 -3.83 17.04
CA ALA A 124 10.47 -4.73 16.88
C ALA A 124 9.15 -4.04 17.29
N ILE A 125 9.13 -3.37 18.45
CA ILE A 125 7.95 -2.64 18.94
C ILE A 125 7.55 -1.54 17.95
N THR A 126 8.50 -0.70 17.52
CA THR A 126 8.20 0.39 16.58
C THR A 126 7.80 -0.13 15.19
N SER A 127 8.35 -1.27 14.76
CA SER A 127 7.94 -1.95 13.53
C SER A 127 6.49 -2.41 13.61
N VAL A 128 6.08 -3.05 14.71
CA VAL A 128 4.68 -3.48 14.91
C VAL A 128 3.72 -2.30 14.87
N ILE A 129 4.06 -1.18 15.54
CA ILE A 129 3.26 0.05 15.50
C ILE A 129 3.16 0.59 14.07
N GLY A 130 4.28 0.72 13.37
CA GLY A 130 4.31 1.23 11.99
C GLY A 130 3.51 0.36 11.02
N MET A 131 3.62 -0.96 11.14
CA MET A 131 2.87 -1.92 10.32
C MET A 131 1.36 -1.88 10.60
N THR A 132 0.97 -1.68 11.87
CA THR A 132 -0.43 -1.47 12.26
C THR A 132 -0.99 -0.18 11.64
N GLY A 133 -0.16 0.88 11.57
CA GLY A 133 -0.50 2.12 10.87
C GLY A 133 -0.66 1.95 9.35
N ILE A 134 0.23 1.18 8.70
CA ILE A 134 0.12 0.84 7.27
C ILE A 134 -1.17 0.06 6.99
N LEU A 135 -1.51 -0.88 7.86
CA LEU A 135 -2.76 -1.65 7.79
C LEU A 135 -3.99 -0.72 7.89
N ALA A 136 -4.04 0.16 8.90
CA ALA A 136 -5.12 1.12 9.07
C ALA A 136 -5.25 2.06 7.85
N ASN A 137 -4.13 2.57 7.34
CA ASN A 137 -4.11 3.46 6.18
C ASN A 137 -4.67 2.78 4.92
N ASN A 138 -4.39 1.49 4.69
CA ASN A 138 -4.94 0.74 3.56
C ASN A 138 -6.45 0.48 3.69
N ILE A 139 -6.95 0.26 4.90
CA ILE A 139 -8.39 0.12 5.17
C ILE A 139 -9.11 1.44 4.86
N VAL A 140 -8.62 2.56 5.39
CA VAL A 140 -9.22 3.88 5.17
C VAL A 140 -9.14 4.27 3.69
N SER A 141 -8.00 4.07 3.03
CA SER A 141 -7.82 4.35 1.60
C SER A 141 -8.79 3.54 0.72
N CYS A 142 -8.99 2.26 1.05
CA CYS A 142 -9.97 1.40 0.40
C CYS A 142 -11.39 1.95 0.59
N ALA A 143 -11.73 2.28 1.83
CA ALA A 143 -13.06 2.80 2.17
C ALA A 143 -13.36 4.13 1.46
N ASN A 144 -12.37 5.02 1.35
CA ASN A 144 -12.53 6.30 0.65
C ASN A 144 -12.77 6.08 -0.84
N THR A 145 -12.08 5.11 -1.45
CA THR A 145 -12.30 4.74 -2.85
C THR A 145 -13.71 4.19 -3.08
N ILE A 146 -14.16 3.25 -2.23
CA ILE A 146 -15.52 2.70 -2.33
C ILE A 146 -16.57 3.78 -2.06
N THR A 147 -16.36 4.64 -1.06
CA THR A 147 -17.25 5.77 -0.73
C THR A 147 -17.35 6.72 -1.92
N GLY A 148 -16.21 7.05 -2.53
CA GLY A 148 -16.15 7.88 -3.74
C GLY A 148 -16.95 7.30 -4.89
N PHE A 149 -16.96 5.97 -5.06
CA PHE A 149 -17.69 5.28 -6.14
C PHE A 149 -19.18 5.03 -5.84
N THR A 150 -19.52 4.66 -4.62
CA THR A 150 -20.87 4.20 -4.25
C THR A 150 -21.71 5.30 -3.59
N GLY A 151 -21.07 6.26 -2.92
CA GLY A 151 -21.74 7.22 -2.04
C GLY A 151 -22.26 6.60 -0.73
N TRP A 152 -21.88 5.36 -0.41
CA TRP A 152 -22.31 4.69 0.82
C TRP A 152 -21.68 5.29 2.07
N ASN A 153 -22.24 4.95 3.24
CA ASN A 153 -21.69 5.37 4.52
C ASN A 153 -20.26 4.84 4.71
N GLN A 154 -19.30 5.75 4.85
CA GLN A 154 -17.88 5.44 4.95
C GLN A 154 -17.55 4.60 6.18
N THR A 155 -18.17 4.87 7.34
CA THR A 155 -17.95 4.11 8.58
C THR A 155 -18.36 2.65 8.42
N LEU A 156 -19.49 2.38 7.75
CA LEU A 156 -19.92 1.03 7.44
C LEU A 156 -18.95 0.32 6.50
N ILE A 157 -18.46 1.03 5.47
CA ILE A 157 -17.47 0.46 4.55
C ILE A 157 -16.17 0.11 5.29
N ILE A 158 -15.67 1.00 6.16
CA ILE A 158 -14.48 0.74 6.99
C ILE A 158 -14.67 -0.53 7.81
N ALA A 159 -15.83 -0.71 8.45
CA ALA A 159 -16.15 -1.93 9.21
C ALA A 159 -16.11 -3.19 8.35
N VAL A 160 -16.75 -3.18 7.17
CA VAL A 160 -16.79 -4.33 6.27
C VAL A 160 -15.39 -4.67 5.74
N ILE A 161 -14.63 -3.67 5.29
CA ILE A 161 -13.28 -3.87 4.74
C ILE A 161 -12.31 -4.34 5.82
N PHE A 162 -12.39 -3.79 7.02
CA PHE A 162 -11.62 -4.26 8.18
C PHE A 162 -11.87 -5.75 8.44
N LEU A 163 -13.14 -6.17 8.52
CA LEU A 163 -13.49 -7.57 8.76
C LEU A 163 -12.98 -8.50 7.66
N ILE A 164 -13.11 -8.11 6.39
CA ILE A 164 -12.63 -8.91 5.25
C ILE A 164 -11.10 -9.05 5.30
N ILE A 165 -10.37 -7.95 5.53
CA ILE A 165 -8.91 -7.98 5.58
C ILE A 165 -8.41 -8.85 6.74
N ILE A 166 -8.99 -8.69 7.93
CA ILE A 166 -8.62 -9.49 9.10
C ILE A 166 -8.94 -10.97 8.85
N ALA A 167 -10.15 -11.29 8.38
CA ALA A 167 -10.53 -12.67 8.08
C ALA A 167 -9.61 -13.30 7.01
N PHE A 168 -9.34 -12.59 5.92
CA PHE A 168 -8.42 -13.04 4.89
C PHE A 168 -7.02 -13.29 5.46
N THR A 169 -6.49 -12.37 6.27
CA THR A 169 -5.17 -12.50 6.90
C THR A 169 -5.08 -13.75 7.79
N PHE A 170 -6.11 -14.03 8.60
CA PHE A 170 -6.18 -15.24 9.42
C PHE A 170 -6.21 -16.53 8.59
N ILE A 171 -6.76 -16.48 7.39
CA ILE A 171 -6.95 -17.65 6.51
C ILE A 171 -5.73 -17.86 5.60
N SER A 172 -5.20 -16.83 4.98
CA SER A 172 -4.30 -16.93 3.83
C SER A 172 -2.88 -17.34 4.25
N GLY A 173 -2.36 -16.82 5.36
CA GLY A 173 -0.95 -16.94 5.69
C GLY A 173 -0.04 -16.23 4.66
N LEU A 174 1.28 -16.28 4.87
CA LEU A 174 2.24 -15.47 4.12
C LEU A 174 2.42 -15.92 2.66
N TRP A 175 2.32 -17.22 2.39
CA TRP A 175 2.53 -17.79 1.05
C TRP A 175 1.39 -17.41 0.10
N ALA A 176 0.15 -17.54 0.58
CA ALA A 176 -1.03 -17.14 -0.17
C ALA A 176 -1.03 -15.64 -0.46
N ALA A 177 -0.67 -14.82 0.54
CA ALA A 177 -0.53 -13.37 0.38
C ALA A 177 0.46 -13.04 -0.74
N THR A 178 1.63 -13.69 -0.74
CA THR A 178 2.66 -13.46 -1.78
C THR A 178 2.17 -13.79 -3.19
N ILE A 179 1.39 -14.86 -3.37
CA ILE A 179 0.83 -15.21 -4.67
C ILE A 179 -0.27 -14.22 -5.09
N THR A 180 -1.18 -13.88 -4.18
CA THR A 180 -2.23 -12.91 -4.48
C THR A 180 -1.64 -11.56 -4.87
N ASP A 181 -0.57 -11.13 -4.20
CA ASP A 181 0.16 -9.90 -4.50
C ASP A 181 0.68 -9.89 -5.94
N PHE A 182 1.27 -11.00 -6.40
CA PHE A 182 1.78 -11.11 -7.77
C PHE A 182 0.66 -10.91 -8.81
N PHE A 183 -0.48 -11.58 -8.63
CA PHE A 183 -1.63 -11.43 -9.52
C PHE A 183 -2.20 -10.02 -9.49
N GLN A 184 -2.32 -9.42 -8.31
CA GLN A 184 -2.89 -8.08 -8.13
C GLN A 184 -2.02 -6.99 -8.77
N VAL A 185 -0.69 -7.08 -8.66
CA VAL A 185 0.23 -6.18 -9.38
C VAL A 185 0.09 -6.36 -10.88
N THR A 186 0.04 -7.60 -11.35
CA THR A 186 -0.06 -7.89 -12.79
C THR A 186 -1.33 -7.28 -13.39
N ILE A 187 -2.45 -7.39 -12.68
CA ILE A 187 -3.70 -6.72 -13.06
C ILE A 187 -3.52 -5.20 -13.03
N GLY A 188 -2.87 -4.66 -11.99
CA GLY A 188 -2.59 -3.23 -11.86
C GLY A 188 -1.79 -2.64 -13.03
N VAL A 189 -0.77 -3.38 -13.51
CA VAL A 189 0.08 -2.95 -14.64
C VAL A 189 -0.73 -2.71 -15.91
N VAL A 190 -1.84 -3.41 -16.08
CA VAL A 190 -2.75 -3.21 -17.21
C VAL A 190 -3.85 -2.20 -16.87
N ALA A 191 -4.47 -2.33 -15.69
CA ALA A 191 -5.65 -1.57 -15.31
C ALA A 191 -5.37 -0.08 -15.17
N VAL A 192 -4.22 0.33 -14.61
CA VAL A 192 -3.92 1.75 -14.40
C VAL A 192 -3.65 2.50 -15.72
N PRO A 193 -2.78 2.01 -16.63
CA PRO A 193 -2.61 2.62 -17.95
C PRO A 193 -3.88 2.59 -18.79
N LEU A 194 -4.68 1.51 -18.70
CA LEU A 194 -5.97 1.43 -19.37
C LEU A 194 -6.92 2.53 -18.87
N LEU A 195 -7.06 2.69 -17.55
CA LEU A 195 -7.88 3.74 -16.95
C LEU A 195 -7.48 5.12 -17.46
N LEU A 196 -6.18 5.45 -17.41
CA LEU A 196 -5.68 6.73 -17.90
C LEU A 196 -6.00 6.93 -19.38
N THR A 197 -5.76 5.91 -20.20
CA THR A 197 -6.03 5.97 -21.66
C THR A 197 -7.51 6.24 -21.94
N LEU A 198 -8.41 5.60 -21.21
CA LEU A 198 -9.85 5.81 -21.34
C LEU A 198 -10.28 7.21 -20.90
N LEU A 199 -9.65 7.78 -19.86
CA LEU A 199 -9.91 9.16 -19.43
C LEU A 199 -9.42 10.17 -20.48
N VAL A 200 -8.22 10.00 -21.03
CA VAL A 200 -7.69 10.83 -22.12
C VAL A 200 -8.63 10.81 -23.33
N ARG A 201 -9.13 9.63 -23.72
CA ARG A 201 -10.09 9.51 -24.82
C ARG A 201 -11.44 10.18 -24.54
N LYS A 202 -11.88 10.16 -23.29
CA LYS A 202 -13.19 10.70 -22.89
C LYS A 202 -13.17 12.22 -22.73
N TYR A 203 -12.10 12.76 -22.16
CA TYR A 203 -12.03 14.18 -21.75
C TYR A 203 -11.03 15.01 -22.55
N GLY A 204 -10.10 14.39 -23.28
CA GLY A 204 -8.99 15.07 -23.96
C GLY A 204 -7.69 15.02 -23.16
N GLY A 205 -6.65 15.69 -23.67
CA GLY A 205 -5.32 15.75 -23.06
C GLY A 205 -5.18 16.82 -21.97
N PHE A 206 -3.95 17.28 -21.74
CA PHE A 206 -3.64 18.22 -20.66
C PHE A 206 -4.35 19.58 -20.79
N ASP A 207 -4.60 20.06 -22.01
CA ASP A 207 -5.33 21.32 -22.23
C ASP A 207 -6.76 21.25 -21.69
N ALA A 208 -7.43 20.10 -21.85
CA ALA A 208 -8.77 19.88 -21.32
C ALA A 208 -8.79 19.84 -19.78
N ILE A 209 -7.76 19.24 -19.18
CA ILE A 209 -7.59 19.23 -17.72
C ILE A 209 -7.41 20.67 -17.21
N ASN A 210 -6.48 21.42 -17.80
CA ASN A 210 -6.20 22.82 -17.43
C ASN A 210 -7.46 23.70 -17.56
N ALA A 211 -8.20 23.57 -18.66
CA ALA A 211 -9.43 24.33 -18.88
C ALA A 211 -10.52 24.01 -17.83
N ALA A 212 -10.58 22.77 -17.35
CA ALA A 212 -11.50 22.35 -16.30
C ALA A 212 -10.99 22.64 -14.87
N TRP A 213 -9.70 22.96 -14.71
CA TRP A 213 -9.07 23.09 -13.40
C TRP A 213 -9.35 24.45 -12.76
N LYS A 214 -10.14 24.45 -11.68
CA LYS A 214 -10.51 25.68 -10.96
C LYS A 214 -9.37 26.30 -10.15
N GLY A 215 -8.31 25.55 -9.87
CA GLY A 215 -7.15 26.01 -9.11
C GLY A 215 -6.13 26.81 -9.91
N GLY A 216 -6.43 27.15 -11.17
CA GLY A 216 -5.45 27.72 -12.11
C GLY A 216 -4.66 26.61 -12.80
N ASP A 217 -3.35 26.54 -12.54
CA ASP A 217 -2.48 25.51 -13.11
C ASP A 217 -2.59 24.19 -12.32
N PHE A 218 -3.08 23.13 -12.99
CA PHE A 218 -3.26 21.82 -12.37
C PHE A 218 -1.97 21.17 -11.89
N THR A 219 -0.81 21.59 -12.41
CA THR A 219 0.48 21.07 -12.02
C THR A 219 0.99 21.71 -10.73
N ALA A 220 0.78 23.02 -10.57
CA ALA A 220 1.37 23.82 -9.51
C ALA A 220 0.49 23.95 -8.26
N ALA A 221 -0.83 23.82 -8.39
CA ALA A 221 -1.77 24.00 -7.29
C ALA A 221 -2.96 23.04 -7.36
N GLY A 222 -3.47 22.68 -6.19
CA GLY A 222 -4.69 21.90 -6.04
C GLY A 222 -5.93 22.67 -6.48
N ILE A 223 -7.07 21.99 -6.54
CA ILE A 223 -8.33 22.61 -6.99
C ILE A 223 -8.79 23.76 -6.07
N GLY A 224 -8.36 23.78 -4.81
CA GLY A 224 -8.60 24.86 -3.84
C GLY A 224 -7.47 25.89 -3.77
N GLY A 225 -6.50 25.84 -4.68
CA GLY A 225 -5.35 26.76 -4.72
C GLY A 225 -4.20 26.42 -3.77
N ALA A 226 -4.32 25.37 -2.95
CA ALA A 226 -3.26 24.93 -2.05
C ALA A 226 -2.04 24.37 -2.83
N ARG A 227 -0.84 24.54 -2.27
CA ARG A 227 0.43 24.13 -2.89
C ARG A 227 1.25 23.31 -1.91
N LEU A 228 2.08 22.40 -2.44
CA LEU A 228 2.96 21.59 -1.60
C LEU A 228 3.96 22.47 -0.86
N ALA A 229 4.00 22.34 0.48
CA ALA A 229 5.03 23.00 1.27
C ALA A 229 6.41 22.40 0.96
N GLY A 230 7.44 23.25 0.91
CA GLY A 230 8.83 22.83 0.71
C GLY A 230 9.41 22.07 1.90
N LEU A 231 10.55 22.51 2.43
CA LEU A 231 11.23 21.85 3.54
C LEU A 231 10.68 22.23 4.93
N LYS A 232 9.36 22.17 5.11
CA LYS A 232 8.68 22.44 6.40
C LYS A 232 8.30 21.15 7.11
N LEU A 233 8.31 21.14 8.45
CA LEU A 233 7.84 20.01 9.25
C LEU A 233 6.31 19.99 9.40
N THR A 234 5.61 20.13 8.28
CA THR A 234 4.16 20.07 8.17
C THR A 234 3.78 18.93 7.23
N TYR A 235 2.63 18.32 7.43
CA TYR A 235 2.12 17.32 6.49
C TYR A 235 0.96 17.92 5.69
N PRO A 236 0.94 17.82 4.34
CA PRO A 236 2.00 17.30 3.46
C PRO A 236 3.12 18.33 3.16
N SER A 237 4.37 17.88 3.04
CA SER A 237 5.50 18.70 2.59
C SER A 237 6.59 17.84 1.94
N ILE A 238 7.52 18.45 1.20
CA ILE A 238 8.68 17.75 0.62
C ILE A 238 9.52 17.08 1.72
N LEU A 239 9.81 17.80 2.81
CA LEU A 239 10.60 17.25 3.92
C LEU A 239 9.88 16.07 4.58
N ASN A 240 8.59 16.21 4.82
CA ASN A 240 7.81 15.14 5.41
C ASN A 240 7.72 13.93 4.47
N PHE A 241 7.61 14.14 3.15
CA PHE A 241 7.62 13.04 2.18
C PHE A 241 8.94 12.25 2.20
N ILE A 242 10.08 12.93 2.33
CA ILE A 242 11.38 12.26 2.47
C ILE A 242 11.42 11.45 3.77
N ILE A 243 11.04 12.05 4.90
CA ILE A 243 11.11 11.39 6.21
C ILE A 243 10.17 10.17 6.25
N LEU A 244 8.91 10.33 5.86
CA LEU A 244 7.90 9.29 6.00
C LEU A 244 8.01 8.22 4.90
N PHE A 245 8.12 8.60 3.63
CA PHE A 245 7.99 7.66 2.52
C PHE A 245 9.33 7.15 1.98
N ALA A 246 10.39 7.96 1.99
CA ALA A 246 11.72 7.47 1.59
C ALA A 246 12.43 6.78 2.76
N ALA A 247 12.57 7.46 3.91
CA ALA A 247 13.34 6.91 5.02
C ALA A 247 12.55 5.91 5.87
N ALA A 248 11.47 6.34 6.54
CA ALA A 248 10.76 5.48 7.50
C ALA A 248 10.08 4.28 6.83
N LEU A 249 9.37 4.50 5.72
CA LEU A 249 8.63 3.45 5.02
C LEU A 249 9.53 2.48 4.24
N VAL A 250 10.62 2.94 3.63
CA VAL A 250 11.50 2.06 2.82
C VAL A 250 12.71 1.61 3.62
N TRP A 251 13.56 2.55 4.04
CA TRP A 251 14.87 2.20 4.62
C TRP A 251 14.75 1.60 6.03
N GLY A 252 13.80 2.10 6.81
CA GLY A 252 13.52 1.66 8.17
C GLY A 252 12.58 0.47 8.28
N ASN A 253 12.08 -0.07 7.16
CA ASN A 253 11.04 -1.09 7.17
C ASN A 253 11.57 -2.49 6.82
N ASN A 254 11.15 -3.46 7.63
CA ASN A 254 11.53 -4.85 7.48
C ASN A 254 11.09 -5.49 6.15
N TYR A 255 9.98 -5.03 5.52
CA TYR A 255 9.51 -5.61 4.26
C TYR A 255 10.51 -5.49 3.12
N TYR A 256 11.11 -4.30 2.97
CA TYR A 256 12.12 -4.05 1.95
C TYR A 256 13.44 -4.75 2.25
N TRP A 257 13.80 -4.84 3.54
CA TRP A 257 14.95 -5.64 3.96
C TRP A 257 14.82 -7.09 3.51
N MET A 258 13.68 -7.74 3.77
CA MET A 258 13.44 -9.14 3.41
C MET A 258 13.49 -9.37 1.88
N LYS A 259 13.00 -8.41 1.08
CA LYS A 259 13.13 -8.47 -0.39
C LYS A 259 14.58 -8.46 -0.85
N VAL A 260 15.45 -7.69 -0.19
CA VAL A 260 16.89 -7.72 -0.48
C VAL A 260 17.54 -9.02 0.02
N ALA A 261 17.27 -9.41 1.26
CA ALA A 261 17.92 -10.55 1.90
C ALA A 261 17.66 -11.89 1.16
N SER A 262 16.47 -12.04 0.59
CA SER A 262 16.03 -13.23 -0.16
C SER A 262 16.61 -13.34 -1.59
N CYS A 263 17.25 -12.29 -2.11
CA CYS A 263 17.83 -12.31 -3.46
C CYS A 263 19.05 -13.23 -3.55
N ARG A 264 19.33 -13.75 -4.76
CA ARG A 264 20.53 -14.58 -4.99
C ARG A 264 21.88 -13.90 -5.02
N SER A 265 21.89 -12.61 -5.35
CA SER A 265 23.11 -11.82 -5.32
C SER A 265 22.80 -10.35 -5.07
N GLU A 266 23.83 -9.58 -4.71
CA GLU A 266 23.77 -8.14 -4.54
C GLU A 266 23.30 -7.45 -5.83
N LYS A 267 23.82 -7.92 -6.98
CA LYS A 267 23.43 -7.41 -8.30
C LYS A 267 21.94 -7.62 -8.54
N VAL A 268 21.42 -8.80 -8.19
CA VAL A 268 19.99 -9.11 -8.32
C VAL A 268 19.17 -8.19 -7.41
N ALA A 269 19.56 -8.04 -6.14
CA ALA A 269 18.85 -7.18 -5.21
C ALA A 269 18.83 -5.72 -5.67
N ARG A 270 19.99 -5.14 -6.02
CA ARG A 270 20.10 -3.77 -6.52
C ARG A 270 19.23 -3.56 -7.76
N ASN A 271 19.40 -4.40 -8.78
CA ASN A 271 18.69 -4.24 -10.04
C ASN A 271 17.16 -4.36 -9.85
N SER A 272 16.71 -5.24 -8.95
CA SER A 272 15.28 -5.39 -8.67
C SER A 272 14.64 -4.11 -8.15
N PHE A 273 15.30 -3.42 -7.22
CA PHE A 273 14.80 -2.17 -6.63
C PHE A 273 14.84 -1.01 -7.63
N VAL A 274 15.92 -0.91 -8.43
CA VAL A 274 16.02 0.11 -9.48
C VAL A 274 14.93 -0.06 -10.54
N LEU A 275 14.74 -1.29 -11.04
CA LEU A 275 13.69 -1.58 -12.02
C LEU A 275 12.29 -1.39 -11.44
N ALA A 276 12.06 -1.81 -10.20
CA ALA A 276 10.77 -1.62 -9.53
C ALA A 276 10.45 -0.13 -9.36
N ALA A 277 11.44 0.70 -8.98
CA ALA A 277 11.27 2.14 -8.89
C ALA A 277 10.84 2.75 -10.24
N ILE A 278 11.48 2.37 -11.34
CA ILE A 278 11.15 2.86 -12.69
C ILE A 278 9.72 2.45 -13.08
N ILE A 279 9.38 1.17 -12.90
CA ILE A 279 8.04 0.64 -13.20
C ILE A 279 6.98 1.36 -12.36
N LEU A 280 7.22 1.53 -11.05
CA LEU A 280 6.31 2.24 -10.16
C LEU A 280 6.08 3.68 -10.60
N ILE A 281 7.12 4.40 -11.01
CA ILE A 281 7.00 5.78 -11.52
C ILE A 281 6.10 5.81 -12.77
N VAL A 282 6.46 5.00 -13.77
CA VAL A 282 5.87 5.09 -15.12
C VAL A 282 4.46 4.50 -15.18
N VAL A 283 4.22 3.39 -14.50
CA VAL A 283 2.97 2.61 -14.61
C VAL A 283 1.95 3.02 -13.56
N PHE A 284 2.40 3.48 -12.38
CA PHE A 284 1.52 3.69 -11.23
C PHE A 284 1.52 5.14 -10.75
N MET A 285 2.63 5.68 -10.28
CA MET A 285 2.68 6.97 -9.57
C MET A 285 2.24 8.14 -10.46
N LEU A 286 2.84 8.31 -11.63
CA LEU A 286 2.47 9.40 -12.54
C LEU A 286 1.08 9.20 -13.15
N PRO A 287 0.71 7.99 -13.64
CA PRO A 287 -0.64 7.76 -14.13
C PRO A 287 -1.74 7.98 -13.09
N LEU A 288 -1.56 7.53 -11.84
CA LEU A 288 -2.53 7.76 -10.77
C LEU A 288 -2.63 9.25 -10.40
N GLY A 289 -1.51 9.99 -10.41
CA GLY A 289 -1.55 11.44 -10.28
C GLY A 289 -2.40 12.09 -11.38
N LEU A 290 -2.22 11.68 -12.64
CA LEU A 290 -3.04 12.18 -13.76
C LEU A 290 -4.51 11.77 -13.63
N VAL A 291 -4.82 10.57 -13.13
CA VAL A 291 -6.19 10.17 -12.78
C VAL A 291 -6.80 11.14 -11.75
N GLY A 292 -6.01 11.59 -10.78
CA GLY A 292 -6.40 12.67 -9.85
C GLY A 292 -6.63 14.02 -10.53
N ALA A 293 -5.86 14.34 -11.56
CA ALA A 293 -6.04 15.56 -12.33
C ALA A 293 -7.40 15.56 -13.07
N TYR A 294 -7.79 14.43 -13.67
CA TYR A 294 -9.14 14.28 -14.23
C TYR A 294 -10.22 14.35 -13.13
N ALA A 295 -10.02 13.71 -11.99
CA ALA A 295 -10.96 13.78 -10.87
C ALA A 295 -11.16 15.23 -10.38
N GLY A 296 -10.07 15.97 -10.17
CA GLY A 296 -10.13 17.35 -9.71
C GLY A 296 -10.69 18.32 -10.75
N GLY A 297 -10.32 18.17 -12.03
CA GLY A 297 -10.82 19.04 -13.10
C GLY A 297 -12.32 18.85 -13.35
N PHE A 298 -12.78 17.61 -13.51
CA PHE A 298 -14.16 17.33 -13.91
C PHE A 298 -15.12 17.10 -12.74
N PHE A 299 -14.62 16.79 -11.54
CA PHE A 299 -15.42 16.53 -10.34
C PHE A 299 -14.97 17.34 -9.12
N GLY A 300 -14.25 18.45 -9.33
CA GLY A 300 -13.67 19.26 -8.24
C GLY A 300 -14.67 19.73 -7.18
N SER A 301 -15.94 19.97 -7.54
CA SER A 301 -16.99 20.35 -6.59
C SER A 301 -17.25 19.31 -5.50
N ALA A 302 -16.90 18.04 -5.73
CA ALA A 302 -17.04 16.97 -4.74
C ALA A 302 -16.05 17.09 -3.56
N PHE A 303 -14.99 17.90 -3.70
CA PHE A 303 -13.88 17.96 -2.74
C PHE A 303 -13.60 19.37 -2.17
N LEU A 304 -14.31 20.42 -2.61
CA LEU A 304 -14.09 21.79 -2.15
C LEU A 304 -14.90 22.14 -0.88
N PRO A 305 -14.36 22.97 0.04
CA PRO A 305 -15.11 23.51 1.17
C PRO A 305 -16.29 24.36 0.68
N GLY A 306 -17.51 24.08 1.15
CA GLY A 306 -18.74 24.76 0.71
C GLY A 306 -19.63 23.96 -0.26
N GLY A 307 -19.34 22.66 -0.47
CA GLY A 307 -20.19 21.75 -1.25
C GLY A 307 -19.67 20.32 -1.37
N GLY A 308 -18.36 20.10 -1.21
CA GLY A 308 -17.74 18.79 -1.17
C GLY A 308 -17.88 18.11 0.20
N LYS A 309 -18.33 16.86 0.21
CA LYS A 309 -18.42 16.01 1.42
C LYS A 309 -17.39 14.87 1.42
N LEU A 310 -16.61 14.74 0.33
CA LEU A 310 -15.68 13.63 0.17
C LEU A 310 -14.24 14.09 0.43
N PRO A 311 -13.42 13.28 1.12
CA PRO A 311 -12.00 13.54 1.22
C PRO A 311 -11.35 13.43 -0.17
N GLN A 312 -10.25 14.14 -0.40
CA GLN A 312 -9.57 14.11 -1.72
C GLN A 312 -9.06 12.70 -2.06
N THR A 313 -8.75 11.88 -1.06
CA THR A 313 -8.39 10.46 -1.23
C THR A 313 -9.51 9.59 -1.81
N ALA A 314 -10.76 10.08 -1.90
CA ALA A 314 -11.84 9.42 -2.63
C ALA A 314 -11.80 9.66 -4.15
N ALA A 315 -10.87 10.48 -4.65
CA ALA A 315 -10.81 10.92 -6.05
C ALA A 315 -10.81 9.78 -7.07
N TYR A 316 -10.08 8.69 -6.81
CA TYR A 316 -10.07 7.51 -7.68
C TYR A 316 -11.48 6.90 -7.82
N GLY A 317 -12.20 6.75 -6.71
CA GLY A 317 -13.57 6.22 -6.73
C GLY A 317 -14.57 7.14 -7.43
N VAL A 318 -14.38 8.45 -7.31
CA VAL A 318 -15.25 9.44 -7.97
C VAL A 318 -15.06 9.39 -9.48
N ILE A 319 -13.82 9.42 -9.98
CA ILE A 319 -13.57 9.52 -11.42
C ILE A 319 -13.97 8.26 -12.19
N VAL A 320 -13.90 7.07 -11.59
CA VAL A 320 -14.29 5.83 -12.28
C VAL A 320 -15.80 5.68 -12.46
N LYS A 321 -16.63 6.54 -11.82
CA LYS A 321 -18.09 6.63 -12.08
C LYS A 321 -18.44 7.04 -13.50
N VAL A 322 -17.50 7.64 -14.22
CA VAL A 322 -17.72 8.11 -15.60
C VAL A 322 -17.88 6.96 -16.59
N PHE A 323 -17.48 5.75 -16.21
CA PHE A 323 -17.54 4.56 -17.05
C PHE A 323 -18.82 3.78 -16.79
N VAL A 324 -19.13 2.87 -17.71
CA VAL A 324 -20.24 1.93 -17.51
C VAL A 324 -20.03 1.13 -16.21
N PRO A 325 -21.10 0.79 -15.48
CA PRO A 325 -21.04 0.16 -14.17
C PRO A 325 -20.04 -0.98 -13.99
N ILE A 326 -19.96 -1.90 -14.95
CA ILE A 326 -19.06 -3.06 -14.90
C ILE A 326 -17.60 -2.60 -14.89
N LEU A 327 -17.25 -1.65 -15.76
CA LEU A 327 -15.88 -1.16 -15.90
C LEU A 327 -15.48 -0.28 -14.70
N GLY A 328 -16.39 0.58 -14.22
CA GLY A 328 -16.17 1.34 -12.99
C GLY A 328 -15.94 0.41 -11.78
N SER A 329 -16.78 -0.63 -11.65
CA SER A 329 -16.66 -1.64 -10.60
C SER A 329 -15.35 -2.42 -10.68
N PHE A 330 -14.90 -2.78 -11.89
CA PHE A 330 -13.62 -3.44 -12.12
C PHE A 330 -12.43 -2.63 -11.57
N PHE A 331 -12.39 -1.32 -11.86
CA PHE A 331 -11.32 -0.45 -11.34
C PHE A 331 -11.36 -0.32 -9.81
N VAL A 332 -12.55 -0.15 -9.22
CA VAL A 332 -12.69 -0.11 -7.76
C VAL A 332 -12.27 -1.42 -7.11
N ILE A 333 -12.64 -2.56 -7.69
CA ILE A 333 -12.24 -3.88 -7.17
C ILE A 333 -10.73 -4.08 -7.29
N GLY A 334 -10.11 -3.60 -8.37
CA GLY A 334 -8.64 -3.55 -8.46
C GLY A 334 -8.00 -2.76 -7.32
N ALA A 335 -8.59 -1.61 -6.95
CA ALA A 335 -8.14 -0.82 -5.81
C ALA A 335 -8.34 -1.54 -4.47
N VAL A 336 -9.49 -2.20 -4.27
CA VAL A 336 -9.76 -3.06 -3.11
C VAL A 336 -8.72 -4.17 -3.02
N ALA A 337 -8.41 -4.81 -4.15
CA ALA A 337 -7.44 -5.89 -4.21
C ALA A 337 -6.05 -5.44 -3.77
N ALA A 338 -5.59 -4.30 -4.27
CA ALA A 338 -4.33 -3.69 -3.85
C ALA A 338 -4.32 -3.31 -2.35
N SER A 339 -5.45 -2.83 -1.80
CA SER A 339 -5.57 -2.58 -0.36
C SER A 339 -5.47 -3.86 0.46
N ILE A 340 -6.18 -4.93 0.09
CA ILE A 340 -6.15 -6.21 0.81
C ILE A 340 -4.74 -6.84 0.76
N SER A 341 -4.08 -6.78 -0.39
CA SER A 341 -2.68 -7.20 -0.60
C SER A 341 -1.76 -6.61 0.47
N THR A 342 -1.66 -5.28 0.49
CA THR A 342 -0.73 -4.58 1.38
C THR A 342 -1.14 -4.70 2.84
N ALA A 343 -2.45 -4.61 3.12
CA ALA A 343 -2.98 -4.71 4.47
C ALA A 343 -2.72 -6.09 5.09
N SER A 344 -2.93 -7.17 4.33
CA SER A 344 -2.69 -8.54 4.81
C SER A 344 -1.20 -8.79 5.07
N THR A 345 -0.32 -8.34 4.18
CA THR A 345 1.14 -8.39 4.39
C THR A 345 1.56 -7.57 5.61
N ALA A 346 0.94 -6.40 5.82
CA ALA A 346 1.19 -5.57 6.99
C ALA A 346 0.79 -6.25 8.31
N ALA A 347 -0.40 -6.85 8.34
CA ALA A 347 -0.93 -7.60 9.48
C ALA A 347 -0.08 -8.83 9.81
N LEU A 348 0.27 -9.63 8.80
CA LEU A 348 1.11 -10.83 8.97
C LEU A 348 2.52 -10.46 9.44
N GLY A 349 3.11 -9.41 8.88
CA GLY A 349 4.42 -8.90 9.30
C GLY A 349 4.43 -8.44 10.75
N ALA A 350 3.43 -7.63 11.13
CA ALA A 350 3.27 -7.17 12.51
C ALA A 350 3.11 -8.35 13.48
N SER A 351 2.26 -9.33 13.13
CA SER A 351 2.03 -10.52 13.95
C SER A 351 3.30 -11.38 14.08
N ALA A 352 4.06 -11.54 13.01
CA ALA A 352 5.29 -12.32 13.00
C ALA A 352 6.38 -11.67 13.88
N VAL A 353 6.60 -10.36 13.72
CA VAL A 353 7.56 -9.61 14.54
C VAL A 353 7.13 -9.62 16.00
N ALA A 354 5.87 -9.36 16.32
CA ALA A 354 5.39 -9.40 17.69
C ALA A 354 5.49 -10.80 18.32
N THR A 355 5.23 -11.86 17.56
CA THR A 355 5.34 -13.23 18.09
C THR A 355 6.79 -13.61 18.36
N ARG A 356 7.68 -13.40 17.39
CA ARG A 356 9.08 -13.85 17.45
C ARG A 356 9.96 -12.93 18.29
N ASP A 357 9.88 -11.63 18.04
CA ASP A 357 10.83 -10.65 18.57
C ASP A 357 10.37 -10.03 19.90
N ILE A 358 9.07 -10.12 20.24
CA ILE A 358 8.52 -9.64 21.52
C ILE A 358 8.10 -10.82 22.39
N TYR A 359 7.13 -11.65 21.97
CA TYR A 359 6.59 -12.71 22.83
C TYR A 359 7.62 -13.81 23.12
N GLN A 360 8.13 -14.50 22.11
CA GLN A 360 9.09 -15.60 22.26
C GLN A 360 10.46 -15.16 22.76
N ARG A 361 10.73 -13.86 22.84
CA ARG A 361 12.04 -13.35 23.27
C ARG A 361 12.00 -12.69 24.64
N LEU A 362 10.97 -11.88 24.91
CA LEU A 362 10.90 -11.05 26.11
C LEU A 362 9.88 -11.58 27.12
N ILE A 363 8.82 -12.25 26.66
CA ILE A 363 7.71 -12.69 27.52
C ILE A 363 7.85 -14.16 27.88
N ASN A 364 8.06 -15.04 26.90
CA ASN A 364 8.20 -16.48 27.11
C ASN A 364 9.28 -17.09 26.18
N PRO A 365 10.57 -17.00 26.58
CA PRO A 365 11.70 -17.58 25.83
C PRO A 365 11.61 -19.07 25.53
N ASN A 366 10.92 -19.82 26.39
CA ASN A 366 10.81 -21.27 26.32
C ASN A 366 9.46 -21.73 25.77
N ALA A 367 8.77 -20.86 25.00
CA ALA A 367 7.45 -21.16 24.48
C ALA A 367 7.46 -22.37 23.54
N ASP A 368 6.62 -23.36 23.83
CA ASP A 368 6.42 -24.49 22.90
C ASP A 368 5.65 -24.05 21.64
N VAL A 369 5.58 -24.95 20.64
CA VAL A 369 4.89 -24.67 19.37
C VAL A 369 3.41 -24.29 19.58
N LYS A 370 2.71 -24.92 20.54
CA LYS A 370 1.30 -24.65 20.81
C LYS A 370 1.11 -23.27 21.46
N GLN A 371 1.99 -22.90 22.38
CA GLN A 371 2.03 -21.59 23.03
C GLN A 371 2.35 -20.49 22.02
N GLY A 372 3.34 -20.69 21.15
CA GLY A 372 3.66 -19.77 20.06
C GLY A 372 2.48 -19.54 19.10
N LEU A 373 1.78 -20.61 18.70
CA LEU A 373 0.59 -20.50 17.85
C LEU A 373 -0.58 -19.77 18.55
N ARG A 374 -0.82 -20.03 19.83
CA ARG A 374 -1.84 -19.31 20.62
C ARG A 374 -1.48 -17.83 20.76
N ALA A 375 -0.22 -17.51 21.07
CA ALA A 375 0.26 -16.14 21.18
C ALA A 375 0.10 -15.38 19.86
N SER A 376 0.49 -15.98 18.72
CA SER A 376 0.32 -15.38 17.40
C SER A 376 -1.14 -15.02 17.10
N LYS A 377 -2.10 -15.92 17.43
CA LYS A 377 -3.54 -15.62 17.28
C LYS A 377 -3.99 -14.45 18.15
N MET A 378 -3.59 -14.43 19.43
CA MET A 378 -3.96 -13.33 20.35
C MET A 378 -3.35 -11.99 19.92
N ILE A 379 -2.08 -12.01 19.49
CA ILE A 379 -1.37 -10.85 18.96
C ILE A 379 -2.08 -10.30 17.72
N MET A 380 -2.53 -11.16 16.81
CA MET A 380 -3.27 -10.74 15.62
C MET A 380 -4.62 -10.09 15.98
N VAL A 381 -5.31 -10.58 17.01
CA VAL A 381 -6.51 -9.92 17.55
C VAL A 381 -6.17 -8.55 18.13
N ALA A 382 -5.09 -8.43 18.91
CA ALA A 382 -4.65 -7.16 19.48
C ALA A 382 -4.27 -6.14 18.39
N ILE A 383 -3.55 -6.57 17.34
CA ILE A 383 -3.24 -5.75 16.17
C ILE A 383 -4.54 -5.30 15.48
N GLY A 384 -5.50 -6.20 15.29
CA GLY A 384 -6.81 -5.87 14.74
C GLY A 384 -7.53 -4.77 15.54
N LEU A 385 -7.57 -4.89 16.88
CA LEU A 385 -8.17 -3.88 17.74
C LEU A 385 -7.45 -2.52 17.64
N LEU A 386 -6.13 -2.51 17.68
CA LEU A 386 -5.33 -1.29 17.51
C LEU A 386 -5.57 -0.65 16.15
N THR A 387 -5.59 -1.45 15.08
CA THR A 387 -5.92 -1.00 13.73
C THR A 387 -7.31 -0.39 13.66
N TRP A 388 -8.32 -1.01 14.27
CA TRP A 388 -9.67 -0.48 14.28
C TRP A 388 -9.73 0.91 14.90
N LEU A 389 -9.06 1.10 16.05
CA LEU A 389 -8.95 2.40 16.71
C LEU A 389 -8.26 3.44 15.82
N LEU A 390 -7.15 3.07 15.17
CA LEU A 390 -6.44 3.94 14.24
C LEU A 390 -7.29 4.32 13.02
N CYS A 391 -8.17 3.43 12.55
CA CYS A 391 -9.10 3.75 11.44
C CYS A 391 -10.12 4.83 11.82
N GLN A 392 -10.43 5.00 13.11
CA GLN A 392 -11.34 6.06 13.58
C GLN A 392 -10.66 7.44 13.68
N VAL A 393 -9.32 7.47 13.66
CA VAL A 393 -8.53 8.69 13.65
C VAL A 393 -7.71 8.73 12.37
N PRO A 394 -8.35 8.83 11.18
CA PRO A 394 -7.66 8.77 9.92
C PRO A 394 -6.70 9.97 9.80
N GLY A 395 -5.39 9.69 9.85
CA GLY A 395 -4.36 10.65 9.46
C GLY A 395 -4.24 10.72 7.93
N GLY A 396 -3.70 11.82 7.40
CA GLY A 396 -3.54 12.01 5.96
C GLY A 396 -4.15 13.33 5.46
N PRO A 397 -4.09 13.60 4.15
CA PRO A 397 -4.80 14.73 3.57
C PRO A 397 -6.31 14.44 3.64
N THR A 398 -6.99 15.11 4.57
CA THR A 398 -8.45 15.10 4.74
C THR A 398 -9.06 16.39 4.27
#